data_AF-A0A6B3CGB7-F1
#
_entry.id   AF-A0A6B3CGB7-F1
#
_cell.length_a   1.000
_cell.length_b   1.000
_cell.length_c   1.000
_cell.angle_alpha   90.00
_cell.angle_beta   90.00
_cell.angle_gamma   90.00
#
_symmetry.space_group_name_H-M   'P 1'
#
loop_
_entity.id
_entity.type
_entity.pdbx_description
1 polymer ?
#
loop_
_entity_poly.entity_id
_entity_poly.type
_entity_poly.pdbx_seq_one_letter_code
_entity_poly.pdbx_strand_id
1 'polypeptide(L)' 'HVRRWGTYVTTPRVGEDSAVVRVQTSVVNASGTACEVEVRSTVKDADGHTVARAASTVDVADAAAGTHELTVR' A
#
# COMPACT_ATOMS: atom_id res chain seq x y z
N HIS A 1 -2.50 6.49 11.68
CA HIS A 1 -2.48 7.31 10.45
C HIS A 1 -1.27 6.96 9.60
N VAL A 2 -1.27 7.23 8.30
CA VAL A 2 -0.07 7.03 7.45
C VAL A 2 0.98 8.07 7.82
N ARG A 3 2.23 7.66 8.05
CA ARG A 3 3.33 8.57 8.35
C ARG A 3 3.51 9.58 7.22
N ARG A 4 3.92 10.82 7.52
CA ARG A 4 4.34 11.78 6.50
C ARG A 4 5.43 11.18 5.62
N TRP A 5 5.24 11.21 4.30
CA TRP A 5 6.11 10.54 3.31
C TRP A 5 6.28 9.03 3.55
N GLY A 6 5.32 8.40 4.23
CA GLY A 6 5.33 6.98 4.56
C GLY A 6 4.96 6.05 3.40
N THR A 7 4.50 6.60 2.27
CA THR A 7 4.14 5.82 1.08
C THR A 7 5.31 5.80 0.11
N TYR A 8 5.83 4.62 -0.17
CA TYR A 8 6.89 4.38 -1.14
C TYR A 8 6.40 3.40 -2.22
N VAL A 9 6.38 3.87 -3.46
CA VAL A 9 5.85 3.13 -4.62
C VAL A 9 6.99 2.84 -5.59
N THR A 10 7.07 1.60 -6.06
CA THR A 10 8.05 1.18 -7.07
C THR A 10 7.38 0.26 -8.09
N THR A 11 7.98 0.15 -9.27
CA THR A 11 7.55 -0.76 -10.34
C THR A 11 8.66 -1.77 -10.65
N PRO A 12 8.91 -2.75 -9.77
CA PRO A 12 10.07 -3.65 -9.91
C PRO A 12 10.03 -4.54 -11.16
N ARG A 13 8.86 -4.69 -11.80
CA ARG A 13 8.69 -5.41 -13.07
C ARG A 13 7.72 -4.65 -13.97
N VAL A 14 8.12 -4.40 -15.22
CA VAL A 14 7.31 -3.73 -16.24
C VAL A 14 7.44 -4.52 -17.54
N GLY A 15 6.33 -4.91 -18.14
CA GLY A 15 6.24 -5.54 -19.45
C GLY A 15 5.16 -4.87 -20.31
N GLU A 16 5.04 -5.31 -21.56
CA GLU A 16 4.09 -4.72 -22.53
C GLU A 16 2.62 -4.90 -22.09
N ASP A 17 2.28 -6.07 -21.57
CA ASP A 17 0.90 -6.41 -21.18
C ASP A 17 0.57 -6.17 -19.71
N SER A 18 1.58 -6.00 -18.85
CA SER A 18 1.36 -5.84 -17.40
C SER A 18 2.57 -5.27 -16.68
N ALA A 19 2.32 -4.68 -15.51
CA ALA A 19 3.35 -4.26 -14.59
C ALA A 19 3.03 -4.70 -13.16
N VAL A 20 4.07 -4.87 -12.35
CA VAL A 20 3.94 -5.06 -10.90
C VAL A 20 4.26 -3.76 -10.22
N VAL A 21 3.30 -3.26 -9.46
CA VAL A 21 3.45 -2.10 -8.57
C VAL A 21 3.64 -2.62 -7.15
N ARG A 22 4.76 -2.30 -6.52
CA ARG A 22 5.00 -2.60 -5.11
C ARG A 22 4.80 -1.33 -4.28
N VAL A 23 3.90 -1.40 -3.31
CA VAL A 23 3.59 -0.30 -2.39
C VAL A 23 4.01 -0.70 -0.99
N GLN A 24 4.84 0.14 -0.36
CA GLN A 24 5.12 0.09 1.06
C GLN A 24 4.49 1.31 1.74
N THR A 25 3.74 1.08 2.81
CA THR A 25 3.03 2.13 3.56
C THR A 25 3.43 2.06 5.03
N SER A 26 4.10 3.10 5.51
CA SER A 26 4.44 3.29 6.92
C SER A 26 3.26 3.90 7.67
N VAL A 27 2.84 3.24 8.75
CA VAL A 27 1.72 3.66 9.60
C VAL A 27 2.25 3.99 10.99
N VAL A 28 1.72 5.06 11.58
CA VAL A 28 1.95 5.46 12.98
C VAL A 28 0.64 5.32 13.75
N ASN A 29 0.72 4.68 14.91
CA ASN A 29 -0.35 4.62 15.89
C ASN A 29 -0.08 5.66 16.99
N ALA A 30 -0.91 6.70 17.03
CA ALA A 30 -0.78 7.78 18.03
C ALA A 30 -1.75 7.60 19.21
N SER A 31 -2.45 6.47 19.29
CA SER A 31 -3.45 6.22 20.34
C SER A 31 -2.85 5.71 21.65
N GLY A 32 -1.62 5.18 21.63
CA GLY A 32 -0.97 4.56 22.79
C GLY A 32 -1.42 3.13 23.09
N THR A 33 -2.35 2.57 22.30
CA THR A 33 -2.82 1.18 22.44
C THR A 33 -2.57 0.44 21.13
N ALA A 34 -1.84 -0.67 21.19
CA ALA A 34 -1.59 -1.49 20.01
C ALA A 34 -2.90 -1.89 19.32
N CYS A 35 -2.93 -1.80 18.00
CA CYS A 35 -4.10 -2.15 17.21
C CYS A 35 -3.71 -2.84 15.90
N GLU A 36 -4.58 -3.74 15.46
CA GLU A 36 -4.53 -4.31 14.12
C GLU A 36 -5.19 -3.32 13.15
N VAL A 37 -4.52 -3.03 12.03
CA VAL A 37 -5.05 -2.17 10.98
C VAL A 37 -4.93 -2.83 9.62
N GLU A 38 -5.89 -2.57 8.75
CA GLU A 38 -5.84 -3.00 7.35
C GLU A 38 -5.43 -1.84 6.46
N VAL A 39 -4.32 -2.01 5.73
CA VAL A 39 -3.85 -1.06 4.72
C VAL A 39 -4.37 -1.50 3.36
N ARG A 40 -5.29 -0.72 2.78
CA ARG A 40 -5.84 -0.93 1.44
C ARG A 40 -5.24 0.05 0.44
N SER A 41 -4.75 -0.45 -0.68
CA SER A 41 -4.34 0.38 -1.82
C SER A 41 -5.16 0.05 -3.06
N THR A 42 -5.44 1.08 -3.85
CA THR A 42 -6.14 0.98 -5.13
C THR A 42 -5.34 1.75 -6.17
N VAL A 43 -5.06 1.12 -7.31
CA VAL A 43 -4.48 1.79 -8.48
C VAL A 43 -5.61 2.13 -9.44
N LYS A 44 -5.60 3.38 -9.92
CA LYS A 44 -6.54 3.87 -10.93
C LYS A 44 -5.80 4.18 -12.23
N ASP A 45 -6.46 3.95 -13.36
CA ASP A 45 -5.99 4.41 -14.66
C ASP A 45 -6.26 5.92 -14.86
N ALA A 46 -5.92 6.44 -16.03
CA ALA A 46 -6.10 7.85 -16.38
C ALA A 46 -7.59 8.27 -16.45
N ASP A 47 -8.50 7.33 -16.73
CA ASP A 47 -9.95 7.56 -16.78
C ASP A 47 -10.61 7.41 -15.40
N GLY A 48 -9.83 7.00 -14.39
CA GLY A 48 -10.27 6.83 -13.01
C GLY A 48 -10.84 5.44 -12.69
N HIS A 49 -10.81 4.49 -13.62
CA HIS A 49 -11.19 3.11 -13.35
C HIS A 49 -10.19 2.45 -12.42
N THR A 50 -10.69 1.57 -11.55
CA THR A 50 -9.81 0.75 -10.71
C THR A 50 -9.23 -0.40 -11.52
N VAL A 51 -7.91 -0.41 -11.70
CA VAL A 51 -7.19 -1.47 -12.44
C VAL A 51 -6.50 -2.49 -11.54
N ALA A 52 -6.27 -2.15 -10.26
CA ALA A 52 -5.78 -3.10 -9.26
C ALA A 52 -6.15 -2.68 -7.83
N ARG A 53 -6.27 -3.68 -6.93
CA ARG A 53 -6.47 -3.49 -5.48
C ARG A 53 -5.65 -4.52 -4.71
N ALA A 54 -5.17 -4.12 -3.54
CA ALA A 54 -4.54 -5.02 -2.58
C ALA A 54 -4.80 -4.53 -1.15
N ALA A 55 -4.76 -5.46 -0.20
CA ALA A 55 -4.89 -5.17 1.22
C ALA A 55 -3.87 -6.00 2.00
N SER A 56 -3.37 -5.43 3.09
CA SER A 56 -2.50 -6.12 4.04
C SER A 56 -2.86 -5.71 5.46
N THR A 57 -3.03 -6.69 6.33
CA THR A 57 -3.22 -6.48 7.76
C THR A 57 -1.87 -6.31 8.45
N VAL A 58 -1.76 -5.33 9.36
CA VAL A 58 -0.53 -5.00 10.07
C VAL A 58 -0.87 -4.68 11.53
N ASP A 59 -0.17 -5.33 12.45
CA ASP A 59 -0.20 -4.95 13.87
C ASP A 59 0.66 -3.71 14.11
N VAL A 60 0.09 -2.69 14.75
CA VAL A 60 0.76 -1.41 14.99
C VAL A 60 0.73 -1.07 16.47
N ALA A 61 1.86 -1.30 17.14
CA ALA A 61 2.11 -0.78 18.48
C ALA A 61 2.32 0.74 18.42
N ASP A 62 3.51 1.19 18.00
CA ASP A 62 3.82 2.62 17.78
C ASP A 62 3.89 2.96 16.29
N ALA A 63 4.58 2.13 15.52
CA ALA A 63 4.70 2.25 14.07
C ALA A 63 4.96 0.89 13.42
N ALA A 64 4.54 0.74 12.17
CA ALA A 64 4.78 -0.44 11.36
C ALA A 64 4.79 -0.08 9.86
N ALA A 65 5.21 -1.00 9.00
CA ALA A 65 5.14 -0.85 7.56
C ALA A 65 4.44 -2.05 6.91
N GLY A 66 3.35 -1.79 6.19
CA GLY A 66 2.68 -2.78 5.35
C GLY A 66 3.26 -2.75 3.93
N THR A 67 3.41 -3.91 3.29
CA THR A 67 3.86 -4.00 1.88
C THR A 67 2.95 -4.96 1.12
N HIS A 68 2.53 -4.58 -0.08
CA HIS A 68 1.85 -5.47 -1.01
C HIS A 68 2.18 -5.14 -2.46
N GLU A 69 2.07 -6.16 -3.32
CA GLU A 69 2.23 -6.04 -4.76
C GLU A 69 0.85 -6.01 -5.43
N LEU A 70 0.72 -5.18 -6.46
CA LEU A 70 -0.46 -5.05 -7.31
C LEU A 70 -0.03 -5.31 -8.75
N THR A 71 -0.67 -6.27 -9.41
CA THR A 71 -0.52 -6.45 -10.86
C THR A 71 -1.52 -5.57 -11.57
N VAL A 72 -1.03 -4.66 -12.41
CA VAL A 72 -1.85 -3.84 -13.29
C VAL A 72 -1.79 -4.38 -14.71
N ARG A 73 -2.91 -4.27 -15.44
CA ARG A 73 -3.10 -4.67 -16.83
C ARG A 73 -3.87 -3.57 -17.54
#